data_AF-A0A1G3R2M1-F1
#
_entry.id   AF-A0A1G3R2M1-F1
#
_cell.length_a   1.000
_cell.length_b   1.000
_cell.length_c   1.000
_cell.angle_alpha   90.00
_cell.angle_beta   90.00
_cell.angle_gamma   90.00
#
_symmetry.space_group_name_H-M   'P 1'
#
loop_
_entity.id
_entity.type
_entity.pdbx_description
1 polymer ?
#
loop_
_entity_poly.entity_id
_entity_poly.type
_entity_poly.pdbx_seq_one_letter_code
_entity_poly.pdbx_strand_id
1 'polypeptide(L)' 'MQVNPKQRPHHALYIRILRAMTPEQRLAKAFELGELGRELLRAGVRQRYPDYPAAALRGMELERIARCHNRNY' A
#
# COMPACT_ATOMS: atom_id res chain seq x y z
N MET A 1 -7.51 31.35 4.47
CA MET A 1 -7.56 30.17 3.58
C MET A 1 -6.66 29.10 4.18
N GLN A 2 -7.18 27.90 4.46
CA GLN A 2 -6.38 26.82 5.07
C GLN A 2 -5.53 26.17 3.97
N VAL A 3 -4.20 26.23 4.10
CA VAL A 3 -3.26 25.63 3.16
C VAL A 3 -3.34 24.12 3.31
N ASN A 4 -3.51 23.39 2.20
CA ASN A 4 -3.53 21.94 2.20
C ASN A 4 -2.22 21.40 2.84
N PRO A 5 -2.28 20.68 3.96
CA PRO A 5 -1.08 20.23 4.69
C PRO A 5 -0.26 19.21 3.89
N LYS A 6 -0.86 18.58 2.88
CA LYS A 6 -0.17 17.67 1.96
C LYS A 6 -0.07 18.31 0.58
N GLN A 7 0.94 19.16 0.41
CA GLN A 7 1.28 19.68 -0.89
C GLN A 7 1.58 18.51 -1.85
N ARG A 8 1.06 18.60 -3.08
CA ARG A 8 1.24 17.56 -4.12
C ARG A 8 1.94 18.14 -5.34
N PRO A 9 3.18 18.62 -5.21
CA PRO A 9 3.89 19.33 -6.29
C PRO A 9 4.01 18.49 -7.57
N HIS A 10 4.01 17.16 -7.45
CA HIS A 10 4.14 16.23 -8.58
C HIS A 10 2.83 15.53 -8.97
N HIS A 11 1.67 15.99 -8.49
CA HIS A 11 0.40 15.31 -8.77
C HIS A 11 0.08 15.25 -10.27
N ALA A 12 0.32 16.34 -10.99
CA ALA A 12 0.09 16.40 -12.43
C ALA A 12 0.96 15.38 -13.19
N LEU A 13 2.22 15.23 -12.79
CA LEU A 13 3.13 14.24 -13.38
C LEU A 13 2.68 12.82 -13.07
N TYR A 14 2.27 12.54 -11.83
CA TYR A 14 1.73 11.25 -11.43
C TYR A 14 0.52 10.83 -12.29
N ILE A 15 -0.44 11.73 -12.49
CA ILE A 15 -1.62 11.45 -13.32
C ILE A 15 -1.23 11.23 -14.79
N ARG A 16 -0.27 12.01 -15.33
CA ARG A 16 0.25 11.79 -16.68
C ARG A 16 0.85 10.40 -16.85
N ILE A 17 1.70 9.97 -15.91
CA ILE A 17 2.33 8.65 -15.94
C ILE A 17 1.26 7.57 -15.92
N LEU A 18 0.29 7.67 -14.99
CA LEU A 18 -0.80 6.70 -14.91
C LEU A 18 -1.62 6.62 -16.20
N ARG A 19 -1.92 7.75 -16.85
CA ARG A 19 -2.70 7.75 -18.10
C ARG A 19 -1.94 7.19 -19.30
N ALA A 20 -0.62 7.26 -19.28
CA ALA A 20 0.23 6.73 -20.34
C ALA A 20 0.46 5.20 -20.23
N MET A 21 0.16 4.58 -19.08
CA MET A 21 0.32 3.14 -18.90
C MET A 21 -0.71 2.34 -19.70
N THR A 22 -0.26 1.30 -20.39
CA THR A 22 -1.15 0.26 -20.95
C THR A 22 -1.84 -0.53 -19.82
N PRO A 23 -2.91 -1.28 -20.12
CA PRO A 23 -3.55 -2.16 -19.14
C PRO A 23 -2.56 -3.15 -18.48
N GLU A 24 -1.65 -3.74 -19.25
CA GLU A 24 -0.65 -4.70 -18.78
C GLU A 24 0.35 -4.04 -17.84
N GLN A 25 0.85 -2.85 -18.20
CA GLN A 25 1.76 -2.08 -17.35
C GLN A 25 1.09 -1.67 -16.04
N ARG A 26 -0.19 -1.27 -16.10
CA ARG A 26 -0.97 -0.93 -14.92
C ARG A 26 -1.15 -2.15 -14.02
N LEU A 27 -1.45 -3.31 -14.58
CA LEU A 27 -1.60 -4.57 -13.83
C LEU A 27 -0.27 -4.99 -13.18
N ALA A 28 0.82 -4.97 -13.95
CA ALA A 28 2.15 -5.29 -13.43
C ALA A 28 2.53 -4.36 -12.27
N LYS A 29 2.28 -3.04 -12.41
CA LYS A 29 2.55 -2.08 -11.35
C LYS A 29 1.67 -2.31 -10.12
N ALA A 30 0.41 -2.73 -10.31
CA ALA A 30 -0.47 -3.07 -9.19
C ALA A 30 0.05 -4.27 -8.38
N PHE A 31 0.60 -5.30 -9.05
CA PHE A 31 1.23 -6.42 -8.36
C PHE A 31 2.50 -6.02 -7.61
N GLU A 32 3.38 -5.25 -8.26
CA GLU A 32 4.60 -4.73 -7.63
C GLU A 32 4.29 -3.92 -6.36
N LEU A 33 3.35 -2.97 -6.45
CA LEU A 33 2.96 -2.16 -5.31
C LEU A 33 2.25 -2.98 -4.22
N GLY A 34 1.51 -4.01 -4.61
CA GLY A 34 0.86 -4.95 -3.68
C GLY A 34 1.88 -5.72 -2.85
N GLU A 35 2.92 -6.27 -3.48
CA GLU A 35 3.99 -6.98 -2.77
C GLU A 35 4.80 -6.03 -1.88
N LEU A 36 5.20 -4.87 -2.38
CA LEU A 36 5.89 -3.87 -1.59
C LEU A 36 5.07 -3.45 -0.35
N GLY A 37 3.76 -3.26 -0.52
CA GLY A 37 2.87 -2.93 0.59
C GLY A 37 2.83 -4.02 1.68
N ARG A 38 2.82 -5.30 1.28
CA ARG A 38 2.87 -6.44 2.21
C ARG A 38 4.20 -6.53 2.94
N GLU A 39 5.32 -6.30 2.26
CA GLU A 39 6.65 -6.27 2.87
C GLU A 39 6.77 -5.17 3.93
N LEU A 40 6.35 -3.95 3.57
CA LEU A 40 6.32 -2.82 4.51
C LEU A 40 5.41 -3.09 5.71
N LEU A 41 4.27 -3.74 5.49
CA LEU A 41 3.38 -4.16 6.56
C LEU A 41 4.06 -5.15 7.51
N ARG A 42 4.69 -6.20 6.97
CA ARG A 42 5.42 -7.19 7.77
C ARG A 42 6.55 -6.54 8.57
N ALA A 43 7.32 -5.66 7.95
CA ALA A 43 8.40 -4.93 8.60
C ALA A 43 7.87 -4.06 9.75
N GLY A 44 6.81 -3.28 9.51
CA GLY A 44 6.21 -2.42 10.53
C GLY A 44 5.55 -3.20 11.67
N VAL A 45 4.93 -4.34 11.39
CA VAL A 45 4.36 -5.24 12.41
C VAL A 45 5.47 -5.84 13.27
N ARG A 46 6.55 -6.34 12.68
CA ARG A 46 7.71 -6.85 13.42
C ARG A 46 8.39 -5.78 14.27
N GLN A 47 8.56 -4.58 13.74
CA GLN A 47 9.17 -3.47 14.47
C GLN A 47 8.36 -3.07 15.70
N ARG A 48 7.02 -3.12 15.60
CA ARG A 48 6.12 -2.75 16.71
C ARG A 48 5.98 -3.84 17.77
N TYR A 49 6.10 -5.10 17.38
CA TYR A 49 5.91 -6.26 18.26
C TYR A 49 7.10 -7.22 18.13
N PRO A 50 8.30 -6.84 18.62
CA PRO A 50 9.53 -7.60 18.41
C PRO A 50 9.48 -9.01 19.04
N ASP A 51 8.86 -9.13 20.22
CA ASP A 51 8.85 -10.35 21.03
C ASP A 51 7.70 -11.32 20.68
N TYR A 52 6.82 -10.93 19.76
CA TYR A 52 5.67 -11.75 19.40
C TYR A 52 6.09 -12.93 18.53
N PRO A 53 5.46 -14.11 18.71
CA PRO A 53 5.74 -15.28 17.90
C PRO A 53 5.30 -15.04 16.45
N ALA A 54 6.01 -15.65 15.50
CA ALA A 54 5.77 -15.45 14.06
C ALA A 54 4.31 -15.74 13.65
N ALA A 55 3.65 -16.72 14.28
CA ALA A 55 2.25 -17.04 14.03
C ALA A 55 1.30 -15.88 14.41
N ALA A 56 1.55 -15.20 15.54
CA ALA A 56 0.76 -14.05 15.96
C ALA A 56 0.94 -12.87 15.01
N LEU A 57 2.18 -12.62 14.57
CA LEU A 57 2.47 -11.57 13.57
C LEU A 57 1.80 -11.86 12.23
N ARG A 58 1.80 -13.12 11.79
CA ARG A 58 1.09 -13.56 10.57
C ARG A 58 -0.42 -13.35 10.69
N GLY A 59 -1.00 -13.64 11.86
CA GLY A 59 -2.41 -13.36 12.14
C GLY A 59 -2.75 -11.87 11.99
N MET A 60 -1.91 -10.99 12.55
CA MET A 60 -2.07 -9.53 12.42
C MET A 60 -1.93 -9.03 10.98
N GLU A 61 -0.99 -9.59 10.20
CA GLU A 61 -0.83 -9.27 8.78
C GLU A 61 -2.13 -9.59 8.02
N LEU A 62 -2.66 -10.80 8.18
CA LEU A 62 -3.89 -11.25 7.51
C LEU A 62 -5.10 -10.40 7.90
N GLU A 63 -5.26 -10.09 9.19
CA GLU A 63 -6.35 -9.24 9.68
C GLU A 63 -6.31 -7.84 9.06
N ARG A 64 -5.11 -7.25 8.95
CA ARG A 64 -4.94 -5.92 8.35
C ARG A 64 -5.20 -5.93 6.85
N ILE A 65 -4.70 -6.93 6.13
CA ILE A 65 -4.97 -7.10 4.69
C ILE A 65 -6.47 -7.25 4.44
N ALA A 66 -7.18 -8.02 5.28
CA ALA A 66 -8.63 -8.19 5.18
C ALA A 66 -9.39 -6.85 5.31
N ARG A 67 -8.87 -5.87 6.05
CA ARG A 67 -9.48 -4.53 6.14
C ARG A 67 -9.24 -3.66 4.91
N CYS A 68 -8.25 -4.00 4.08
CA CYS A 68 -7.87 -3.20 2.91
C CYS A 68 -8.66 -3.53 1.63
N HIS A 69 -9.55 -4.53 1.65
CA HIS A 69 -10.39 -4.81 0.49
C HIS A 69 -11.44 -3.69 0.32
N ASN A 70 -11.48 -3.10 -0.87
CA ASN A 70 -12.53 -2.15 -1.22
C ASN A 70 -13.83 -2.93 -1.43
N ARG A 71 -14.80 -2.79 -0.51
CA ARG A 71 -16.12 -3.44 -0.57
C ARG A 71 -17.12 -2.72 -1.47
N ASN A 72 -16.65 -1.76 -2.27
CA ASN A 72 -17.49 -0.99 -3.17
C ASN A 72 -17.69 -1.80 -4.46
N TYR A 73 -18.57 -2.79 -4.37
CA TYR A 73 -19.08 -3.61 -5.47
C TYR A 73 -20.57 -3.36 -5.65
#